data_AF-A0A961FRD3-F1
#
_entry.id   AF-A0A961FRD3-F1
#
_cell.length_a   1.000
_cell.length_b   1.000
_cell.length_c   1.000
_cell.angle_alpha   90.00
_cell.angle_beta   90.00
_cell.angle_gamma   90.00
#
_symmetry.space_group_name_H-M   'P 1'
#
loop_
_entity.id
_entity.type
_entity.pdbx_description
1 polymer ?
#
loop_
_entity_poly.entity_id
_entity_poly.type
_entity_poly.pdbx_seq_one_letter_code
_entity_poly.pdbx_strand_id
1 'polypeptide(L)'
;LDHADDTIAPRKIAEGTVTADDLWKNLEAFLAEVIPVAEKAGVTLAMHPDDPPLPEFLGKARIMNSVENFERLLALDSSPRNAICFCLGTFVTMGVDIPDALRRLGDRIGYVHFRDVRGTAEAFAETFHDNGPTDMAEVIRHLKALGFEGPIRPDHVPQLEGEDDGEPGYTMLGRLFAYGYIRGLLHGT
;
A
#
# COMPACT_ATOMS: atom_id res chain seq x y z
N LEU A 1 -35.32 0.81 22.58
CA LEU A 1 -34.65 2.10 22.32
C LEU A 1 -34.30 2.06 20.84
N ASP A 2 -34.94 2.94 20.07
CA ASP A 2 -34.84 3.02 18.61
C ASP A 2 -33.39 3.07 18.12
N HIS A 3 -33.04 2.19 17.19
CA HIS A 3 -31.89 2.38 16.30
C HIS A 3 -32.40 3.06 15.03
N ALA A 4 -32.67 4.36 15.14
CA ALA A 4 -32.95 5.21 13.99
C ALA A 4 -31.84 6.25 13.87
N ASP A 5 -31.23 6.24 12.68
CA ASP A 5 -30.54 7.35 12.03
C ASP A 5 -29.07 7.62 12.41
N ASP A 6 -28.18 6.91 11.71
CA ASP A 6 -26.88 7.45 11.29
C ASP A 6 -26.79 7.33 9.75
N THR A 7 -27.80 7.86 9.05
CA THR A 7 -27.66 8.09 7.61
C THR A 7 -26.71 9.27 7.41
N ILE A 8 -25.40 8.99 7.34
CA ILE A 8 -24.43 9.95 6.81
C ILE A 8 -24.86 10.23 5.37
N ALA A 9 -25.56 11.35 5.15
CA ALA A 9 -25.88 11.83 3.82
C ALA A 9 -24.58 11.83 3.00
N PRO A 10 -24.55 11.24 1.79
CA PRO A 10 -23.35 11.23 0.99
C PRO A 10 -22.88 12.67 0.83
N ARG A 11 -21.66 12.96 1.33
CA ARG A 11 -21.01 14.25 1.13
C ARG A 11 -21.11 14.55 -0.36
N LYS A 12 -21.76 15.65 -0.73
CA LYS A 12 -21.78 16.13 -2.12
C LYS A 12 -20.32 16.23 -2.57
N ILE A 13 -19.89 15.30 -3.41
CA ILE A 13 -18.61 15.38 -4.10
C ILE A 13 -18.73 16.60 -5.00
N ALA A 14 -17.75 17.51 -4.92
CA ALA A 14 -17.75 18.74 -5.71
C ALA A 14 -18.03 18.44 -7.19
N GLU A 15 -18.92 19.21 -7.80
CA GLU A 15 -19.23 19.11 -9.22
C GLU A 15 -18.00 19.56 -10.02
N GLY A 16 -17.33 18.61 -10.70
CA GLY A 16 -16.16 18.85 -11.54
C GLY A 16 -15.31 17.59 -11.70
N THR A 17 -14.81 17.33 -12.92
CA THR A 17 -13.88 16.23 -13.19
C THR A 17 -12.47 16.65 -12.74
N VAL A 18 -11.95 16.04 -11.67
CA VAL A 18 -10.55 16.19 -11.27
C VAL A 18 -9.71 15.26 -12.16
N THR A 19 -8.84 15.83 -12.99
CA THR A 19 -7.99 15.04 -13.88
C THR A 19 -6.75 14.50 -13.15
N ALA A 20 -6.04 13.55 -13.77
CA ALA A 20 -4.76 13.08 -13.23
C ALA A 20 -3.72 14.21 -13.08
N ASP A 21 -3.70 15.16 -14.01
CA ASP A 21 -2.80 16.33 -13.94
C ASP A 21 -3.17 17.26 -12.77
N ASP A 22 -4.46 17.43 -12.50
CA ASP A 22 -4.91 18.19 -11.32
C ASP A 22 -4.50 17.48 -10.02
N LEU A 23 -4.62 16.14 -9.96
CA LEU A 23 -4.14 15.37 -8.81
C LEU A 23 -2.63 15.52 -8.62
N TRP A 24 -1.85 15.49 -9.69
CA TRP A 24 -0.40 15.69 -9.62
C TRP A 24 -0.03 17.09 -9.11
N LYS A 25 -0.68 18.14 -9.63
CA LYS A 25 -0.46 19.52 -9.15
C LYS A 25 -0.84 19.67 -7.67
N ASN A 26 -1.95 19.06 -7.27
CA ASN A 26 -2.41 19.10 -5.89
C ASN A 26 -1.45 18.35 -4.95
N LEU A 27 -0.94 17.19 -5.39
CA LEU A 27 0.04 16.40 -4.63
C LEU A 27 1.36 17.15 -4.48
N GLU A 28 1.87 17.77 -5.55
CA GLU A 28 3.07 18.61 -5.51
C GLU A 28 2.91 19.77 -4.52
N ALA A 29 1.81 20.51 -4.60
CA ALA A 29 1.52 21.60 -3.66
C ALA A 29 1.38 21.09 -2.21
N PHE A 30 0.75 19.94 -2.00
CA PHE A 30 0.65 19.32 -0.68
C PHE A 30 2.01 18.94 -0.11
N LEU A 31 2.86 18.28 -0.90
CA LEU A 31 4.19 17.84 -0.45
C LEU A 31 5.09 19.03 -0.15
N ALA A 32 5.05 20.09 -0.96
CA ALA A 32 5.82 21.31 -0.73
C ALA A 32 5.55 21.94 0.64
N GLU A 33 4.31 21.84 1.14
CA GLU A 33 3.92 22.36 2.46
C GLU A 33 4.22 21.36 3.59
N VAL A 34 3.97 20.06 3.38
CA VAL A 34 4.00 19.07 4.47
C VAL A 34 5.39 18.47 4.70
N ILE A 35 6.21 18.29 3.66
CA ILE A 35 7.54 17.69 3.81
C ILE A 35 8.44 18.49 4.77
N PRO A 36 8.54 19.83 4.69
CA PRO A 36 9.33 20.60 5.64
C PRO A 36 8.85 20.47 7.09
N VAL A 37 7.55 20.22 7.32
CA VAL A 37 6.99 19.96 8.64
C VAL A 37 7.36 18.56 9.11
N ALA A 38 7.26 17.56 8.24
CA ALA A 38 7.64 16.18 8.52
C ALA A 38 9.13 16.07 8.90
N GLU A 39 10.00 16.79 8.19
CA GLU A 39 11.43 16.87 8.50
C GLU A 39 11.70 17.43 9.91
N LYS A 40 11.07 18.56 10.26
CA LYS A 40 11.20 19.18 11.58
C LYS A 40 10.69 18.27 12.70
N ALA A 41 9.65 17.49 12.42
CA ALA A 41 9.06 16.54 13.36
C ALA A 41 9.81 15.19 13.41
N GLY A 42 10.76 14.94 12.52
CA GLY A 42 11.42 13.63 12.38
C GLY A 42 10.48 12.52 11.89
N VAL A 43 9.37 12.88 11.23
CA VAL A 43 8.36 11.95 10.71
C VAL A 43 8.64 11.66 9.24
N THR A 44 8.50 10.40 8.84
CA THR A 44 8.54 9.97 7.44
C THR A 44 7.11 9.72 6.96
N LEU A 45 6.73 10.34 5.84
CA LEU A 45 5.48 10.08 5.15
C LEU A 45 5.69 8.91 4.18
N ALA A 46 4.79 7.93 4.16
CA ALA A 46 4.87 6.78 3.27
C ALA A 46 3.62 6.71 2.38
N MET A 47 3.75 7.08 1.11
CA MET A 47 2.64 7.07 0.15
C MET A 47 2.20 5.63 -0.17
N HIS A 48 0.94 5.32 0.06
CA HIS A 48 0.35 4.03 -0.30
C HIS A 48 -0.10 4.02 -1.77
N PRO A 49 0.03 2.90 -2.49
CA PRO A 49 -0.52 2.78 -3.84
C PRO A 49 -2.03 2.86 -3.87
N ASP A 50 -2.53 3.19 -5.05
CA ASP A 50 -3.93 3.10 -5.37
C ASP A 50 -4.35 1.62 -5.43
N ASP A 51 -5.34 1.21 -4.65
CA ASP A 51 -5.90 -0.15 -4.63
C ASP A 51 -7.39 -0.13 -5.02
N PRO A 52 -7.83 -0.72 -6.16
CA PRO A 52 -6.99 -1.32 -7.20
C PRO A 52 -6.14 -0.29 -7.97
N PRO A 53 -4.97 -0.68 -8.50
CA PRO A 53 -4.05 0.24 -9.18
C PRO A 53 -4.47 0.51 -10.63
N LEU A 54 -5.66 1.09 -10.80
CA LEU A 54 -6.22 1.49 -12.09
C LEU A 54 -5.93 2.98 -12.35
N PRO A 55 -5.83 3.43 -13.62
CA PRO A 55 -5.73 4.85 -13.96
C PRO A 55 -6.98 5.64 -13.59
N GLU A 56 -8.14 4.97 -13.63
CA GLU A 56 -9.43 5.54 -13.24
C GLU A 56 -10.25 4.48 -12.49
N PHE A 57 -10.94 4.89 -11.43
CA PHE A 57 -11.89 4.04 -10.71
C PHE A 57 -13.17 4.83 -10.42
N LEU A 58 -14.31 4.30 -10.85
CA LEU A 58 -15.63 4.94 -10.71
C LEU A 58 -15.66 6.39 -11.23
N GLY A 59 -15.05 6.66 -12.40
CA GLY A 59 -15.02 7.98 -13.02
C GLY A 59 -14.02 8.96 -12.38
N LYS A 60 -13.11 8.49 -11.52
CA LYS A 60 -12.12 9.32 -10.82
C LYS A 60 -10.70 8.89 -11.16
N ALA A 61 -9.88 9.85 -11.56
CA ALA A 61 -8.47 9.63 -11.82
C ALA A 61 -7.74 9.12 -10.56
N ARG A 62 -6.70 8.33 -10.79
CA ARG A 62 -5.78 7.78 -9.79
C ARG A 62 -4.35 7.96 -10.31
N ILE A 63 -3.40 8.15 -9.41
CA ILE A 63 -2.03 8.53 -9.80
C ILE A 63 -0.94 7.70 -9.12
N MET A 64 -1.24 6.88 -8.12
CA MET A 64 -0.28 5.99 -7.45
C MET A 64 -0.46 4.53 -7.91
N ASN A 65 -0.51 4.32 -9.23
CA ASN A 65 -0.91 3.06 -9.88
C ASN A 65 0.16 2.44 -10.79
N SER A 66 1.37 2.98 -10.82
CA SER A 66 2.50 2.40 -11.55
C SER A 66 3.83 2.74 -10.87
N VAL A 67 4.89 1.96 -11.17
CA VAL A 67 6.24 2.22 -10.66
C VAL A 67 6.75 3.60 -11.12
N GLU A 68 6.48 3.97 -12.37
CA GLU A 68 6.87 5.27 -12.95
C GLU A 68 6.19 6.44 -12.23
N ASN A 69 4.96 6.24 -11.77
CA ASN A 69 4.27 7.24 -10.96
C ASN A 69 4.90 7.36 -9.56
N PHE A 70 5.36 6.26 -8.96
CA PHE A 70 6.12 6.34 -7.72
C PHE A 70 7.48 7.04 -7.92
N GLU A 71 8.18 6.78 -9.02
CA GLU A 71 9.40 7.52 -9.37
C GLU A 71 9.12 9.02 -9.53
N ARG A 72 8.00 9.40 -10.17
CA ARG A 72 7.56 10.79 -10.27
C ARG A 72 7.27 11.40 -8.89
N LEU A 73 6.55 10.70 -8.01
CA LEU A 73 6.32 11.13 -6.62
C LEU A 73 7.63 11.42 -5.91
N LEU A 74 8.61 10.52 -6.01
CA LEU A 74 9.91 10.63 -5.35
C LEU A 74 10.79 11.74 -5.94
N ALA A 75 10.54 12.12 -7.19
CA ALA A 75 11.18 13.24 -7.87
C ALA A 75 10.56 14.61 -7.51
N LEU A 76 9.31 14.66 -7.01
CA LEU A 76 8.70 15.91 -6.54
C LEU A 76 9.46 16.50 -5.35
N ASP A 77 9.98 15.64 -4.47
CA ASP A 77 10.81 16.05 -3.34
C ASP A 77 11.84 14.97 -2.98
N SER A 78 13.12 15.36 -2.99
CA SER A 78 14.27 14.49 -2.72
C SER A 78 14.48 14.15 -1.23
N SER A 79 13.69 14.74 -0.33
CA SER A 79 13.76 14.46 1.11
C SER A 79 13.51 12.98 1.40
N PRO A 80 14.28 12.33 2.29
CA PRO A 80 14.00 10.97 2.73
C PRO A 80 12.68 10.86 3.51
N ARG A 81 12.05 11.99 3.87
CA ARG A 81 10.72 12.03 4.50
C ARG A 81 9.58 11.88 3.50
N ASN A 82 9.84 12.02 2.20
CA ASN A 82 8.94 11.63 1.12
C ASN A 82 9.26 10.18 0.75
N ALA A 83 8.58 9.21 1.35
CA ALA A 83 8.84 7.79 1.17
C ALA A 83 7.59 7.07 0.62
N ILE A 84 7.75 5.79 0.31
CA ILE A 84 6.66 4.93 -0.17
C ILE A 84 6.28 3.89 0.88
N CYS A 85 4.98 3.59 0.92
CA CYS A 85 4.49 2.35 1.49
C CYS A 85 4.46 1.30 0.37
N PHE A 86 5.42 0.38 0.38
CA PHE A 86 5.48 -0.71 -0.59
C PHE A 86 4.42 -1.76 -0.21
N CYS A 87 3.21 -1.60 -0.75
CA CYS A 87 2.14 -2.57 -0.57
C CYS A 87 2.24 -3.68 -1.58
N LEU A 88 2.79 -4.81 -1.15
CA LEU A 88 3.15 -5.91 -2.02
C LEU A 88 1.95 -6.41 -2.83
N GLY A 89 0.80 -6.64 -2.20
CA GLY A 89 -0.41 -7.05 -2.91
C GLY A 89 -0.84 -6.07 -4.01
N THR A 90 -0.81 -4.76 -3.72
CA THR A 90 -1.16 -3.76 -4.73
C THR A 90 -0.13 -3.70 -5.87
N PHE A 91 1.17 -3.78 -5.57
CA PHE A 91 2.22 -3.85 -6.59
C PHE A 91 2.10 -5.12 -7.45
N VAL A 92 1.74 -6.27 -6.87
CA VAL A 92 1.45 -7.50 -7.63
C VAL A 92 0.29 -7.25 -8.60
N THR A 93 -0.80 -6.61 -8.16
CA THR A 93 -1.93 -6.28 -9.05
C THR A 93 -1.63 -5.21 -10.09
N MET A 94 -0.59 -4.39 -9.91
CA MET A 94 -0.08 -3.50 -10.98
C MET A 94 0.50 -4.30 -12.15
N GLY A 95 0.77 -5.60 -11.97
CA GLY A 95 1.38 -6.45 -12.98
C GLY A 95 2.87 -6.18 -13.20
N VAL A 96 3.57 -5.68 -12.16
CA VAL A 96 5.00 -5.38 -12.24
C VAL A 96 5.85 -6.52 -11.70
N ASP A 97 7.10 -6.57 -12.13
CA ASP A 97 8.11 -7.45 -11.55
C ASP A 97 8.52 -6.90 -10.17
N ILE A 98 8.26 -7.67 -9.11
CA ILE A 98 8.50 -7.22 -7.73
C ILE A 98 9.99 -6.99 -7.44
N PRO A 99 10.92 -7.89 -7.80
CA PRO A 99 12.35 -7.63 -7.66
C PRO A 99 12.80 -6.34 -8.36
N ASP A 100 12.33 -6.08 -9.58
CA ASP A 100 12.64 -4.84 -10.30
C ASP A 100 12.06 -3.61 -9.60
N ALA A 101 10.82 -3.65 -9.14
CA ALA A 101 10.19 -2.57 -8.39
C ALA A 101 10.93 -2.26 -7.08
N LEU A 102 11.33 -3.30 -6.33
CA LEU A 102 12.15 -3.15 -5.13
C LEU A 102 13.52 -2.54 -5.44
N ARG A 103 14.15 -2.91 -6.57
CA ARG A 103 15.42 -2.32 -7.00
C ARG A 103 15.28 -0.85 -7.38
N ARG A 104 14.17 -0.46 -8.02
CA ARG A 104 13.92 0.91 -8.49
C ARG A 104 13.50 1.85 -7.36
N LEU A 105 12.73 1.36 -6.39
CA LEU A 105 12.10 2.18 -5.36
C LEU A 105 12.64 1.94 -3.95
N GLY A 106 13.49 0.93 -3.77
CA GLY A 106 13.85 0.34 -2.48
C GLY A 106 14.49 1.29 -1.48
N ASP A 107 15.30 2.24 -1.97
CA ASP A 107 15.97 3.27 -1.17
C ASP A 107 15.00 4.28 -0.53
N ARG A 108 13.77 4.33 -1.03
CA ARG A 108 12.71 5.23 -0.55
C ARG A 108 11.53 4.49 0.09
N ILE A 109 11.66 3.18 0.36
CA ILE A 109 10.63 2.44 1.11
C ILE A 109 10.72 2.85 2.59
N GLY A 110 9.63 3.41 3.11
CA GLY A 110 9.49 3.75 4.53
C GLY A 110 8.60 2.77 5.31
N TYR A 111 7.77 2.01 4.61
CA TYR A 111 6.80 1.10 5.21
C TYR A 111 6.44 -0.03 4.23
N VAL A 112 6.16 -1.24 4.73
CA VAL A 112 5.76 -2.38 3.89
C VAL A 112 4.44 -2.96 4.37
N HIS A 113 3.47 -3.05 3.46
CA HIS A 113 2.34 -3.96 3.60
C HIS A 113 2.70 -5.27 2.91
N PHE A 114 2.95 -6.28 3.72
CA PHE A 114 3.43 -7.58 3.30
C PHE A 114 2.25 -8.53 3.25
N ARG A 115 1.42 -8.42 2.21
CA ARG A 115 0.31 -9.33 1.87
C ARG A 115 0.45 -9.83 0.45
N ASP A 116 -0.31 -10.85 0.09
CA ASP A 116 -0.30 -11.42 -1.25
C ASP A 116 -1.71 -11.56 -1.84
N VAL A 117 -1.78 -11.53 -3.16
CA VAL A 117 -3.03 -11.55 -3.93
C VAL A 117 -2.87 -12.41 -5.17
N ARG A 118 -3.99 -12.92 -5.69
CA ARG A 118 -4.03 -13.55 -7.02
C ARG A 118 -5.03 -12.83 -7.91
N GLY A 119 -4.57 -12.40 -9.09
CA GLY A 119 -5.40 -11.78 -10.12
C GLY A 119 -4.73 -10.60 -10.80
N THR A 120 -5.54 -9.68 -11.32
CA THR A 120 -5.10 -8.42 -11.96
C THR A 120 -5.74 -7.22 -11.26
N ALA A 121 -5.36 -6.00 -11.65
CA ALA A 121 -5.96 -4.77 -11.11
C ALA A 121 -7.50 -4.72 -11.25
N GLU A 122 -8.08 -5.36 -12.27
CA GLU A 122 -9.52 -5.38 -12.52
C GLU A 122 -10.26 -6.46 -11.72
N ALA A 123 -9.56 -7.55 -11.35
CA ALA A 123 -10.14 -8.68 -10.66
C ALA A 123 -9.07 -9.47 -9.92
N PHE A 124 -9.03 -9.34 -8.59
CA PHE A 124 -8.15 -10.10 -7.72
C PHE A 124 -8.85 -10.55 -6.44
N ALA A 125 -8.25 -11.50 -5.76
CA ALA A 125 -8.63 -11.93 -4.42
C ALA A 125 -7.39 -11.97 -3.52
N GLU A 126 -7.59 -11.55 -2.26
CA GLU A 126 -6.59 -11.72 -1.20
C GLU A 126 -6.30 -13.21 -0.99
N THR A 127 -5.03 -13.52 -0.77
CA THR A 127 -4.54 -14.87 -0.47
C THR A 127 -3.92 -14.89 0.92
N PHE A 128 -3.70 -16.08 1.48
CA PHE A 128 -2.81 -16.16 2.64
C PHE A 128 -1.36 -15.98 2.18
N HIS A 129 -0.52 -15.46 3.08
CA HIS A 129 0.87 -15.12 2.80
C HIS A 129 1.75 -16.29 2.33
N ASP A 130 1.29 -17.53 2.52
CA ASP A 130 1.98 -18.76 2.14
C ASP A 130 1.45 -19.40 0.84
N ASN A 131 0.35 -18.90 0.27
CA ASN A 131 -0.35 -19.55 -0.84
C ASN A 131 -0.73 -18.65 -2.02
N GLY A 132 -0.24 -17.41 -2.03
CA GLY A 132 -0.30 -16.53 -3.19
C GLY A 132 0.85 -16.78 -4.19
N PRO A 133 0.85 -16.04 -5.31
CA PRO A 133 1.82 -16.24 -6.40
C PRO A 133 3.22 -15.65 -6.11
N THR A 134 3.39 -14.89 -5.03
CA THR A 134 4.63 -14.15 -4.77
C THR A 134 5.64 -14.99 -3.98
N ASP A 135 6.91 -14.99 -4.39
CA ASP A 135 7.99 -15.52 -3.54
C ASP A 135 8.27 -14.55 -2.38
N MET A 136 7.50 -14.71 -1.31
CA MET A 136 7.59 -13.87 -0.12
C MET A 136 8.98 -13.94 0.55
N ALA A 137 9.67 -15.08 0.44
CA ALA A 137 11.02 -15.23 1.01
C ALA A 137 12.04 -14.40 0.20
N GLU A 138 11.92 -14.38 -1.13
CA GLU A 138 12.72 -13.51 -2.00
C GLU A 138 12.52 -12.03 -1.68
N VAL A 139 11.28 -11.59 -1.45
CA VAL A 139 10.98 -10.20 -1.06
C VAL A 139 11.70 -9.82 0.24
N ILE A 140 11.65 -10.68 1.27
CA ILE A 140 12.37 -10.41 2.54
C ILE A 140 13.88 -10.36 2.32
N ARG A 141 14.46 -11.24 1.49
CA ARG A 141 15.89 -11.18 1.15
C ARG A 141 16.27 -9.87 0.45
N HIS A 142 15.42 -9.39 -0.46
CA HIS A 142 15.64 -8.11 -1.14
C HIS A 142 15.57 -6.93 -0.16
N LEU A 143 14.54 -6.89 0.69
CA LEU A 143 14.43 -5.86 1.74
C LEU A 143 15.65 -5.84 2.66
N LYS A 144 16.16 -7.02 3.07
CA LYS A 144 17.40 -7.14 3.84
C LYS A 144 18.63 -6.66 3.08
N ALA A 145 18.77 -7.02 1.81
CA ALA A 145 19.89 -6.60 0.97
C ALA A 145 19.90 -5.07 0.75
N LEU A 146 18.73 -4.44 0.73
CA LEU A 146 18.54 -2.99 0.70
C LEU A 146 18.80 -2.32 2.07
N GLY A 147 18.98 -3.09 3.14
CA GLY A 147 19.14 -2.55 4.50
C GLY A 147 17.86 -1.94 5.07
N PHE A 148 16.68 -2.41 4.64
CA PHE A 148 15.41 -1.90 5.15
C PHE A 148 15.21 -2.34 6.61
N GLU A 149 15.15 -1.37 7.52
CA GLU A 149 14.89 -1.57 8.96
C GLU A 149 13.52 -1.02 9.39
N GLY A 150 12.69 -0.61 8.43
CA GLY A 150 11.38 -0.01 8.69
C GLY A 150 10.30 -1.03 9.08
N PRO A 151 9.11 -0.53 9.44
CA PRO A 151 8.00 -1.38 9.85
C PRO A 151 7.48 -2.25 8.68
N ILE A 152 7.10 -3.48 9.01
CA ILE A 152 6.40 -4.42 8.13
C ILE A 152 5.13 -4.86 8.84
N ARG A 153 3.98 -4.84 8.14
CA ARG A 153 2.72 -5.42 8.64
C ARG A 153 2.14 -6.42 7.64
N PRO A 154 1.36 -7.42 8.10
CA PRO A 154 0.75 -8.42 7.23
C PRO A 154 -0.37 -7.88 6.34
N ASP A 155 -0.88 -6.68 6.66
CA ASP A 155 -2.02 -6.06 5.99
C ASP A 155 -3.29 -6.92 6.03
N HIS A 156 -3.83 -7.34 4.89
CA HIS A 156 -5.08 -8.10 4.80
C HIS A 156 -4.84 -9.61 4.91
N VAL A 157 -5.83 -10.31 5.47
CA VAL A 157 -5.86 -11.77 5.59
C VAL A 157 -7.26 -12.30 5.26
N PRO A 158 -7.39 -13.47 4.61
CA PRO A 158 -8.68 -14.15 4.56
C PRO A 158 -9.15 -14.52 5.99
N GLN A 159 -10.45 -14.42 6.23
CA GLN A 159 -11.07 -14.81 7.51
C GLN A 159 -10.97 -16.33 7.67
N LEU A 160 -10.49 -16.77 8.84
CA LEU A 160 -10.43 -18.19 9.20
C LEU A 160 -11.75 -18.66 9.79
N GLU A 161 -12.01 -19.96 9.64
CA GLU A 161 -13.15 -20.61 10.30
C GLU A 161 -13.07 -20.44 11.82
N GLY A 162 -14.20 -20.10 12.44
CA GLY A 162 -14.31 -19.85 13.88
C GLY A 162 -13.97 -18.43 14.31
N GLU A 163 -13.61 -17.53 13.38
CA GLU A 163 -13.57 -16.10 13.66
C GLU A 163 -14.96 -15.48 13.54
N ASP A 164 -15.32 -14.66 14.52
CA ASP A 164 -16.50 -13.79 14.41
C ASP A 164 -16.33 -12.83 13.23
N ASP A 165 -17.45 -12.46 12.63
CA ASP A 165 -17.47 -11.43 11.59
C ASP A 165 -16.93 -10.10 12.16
N GLY A 166 -16.01 -9.50 11.41
CA GLY A 166 -15.35 -8.26 11.77
C GLY A 166 -15.03 -7.42 10.55
N GLU A 167 -14.09 -6.48 10.69
CA GLU A 167 -13.59 -5.71 9.55
C GLU A 167 -12.94 -6.65 8.51
N PRO A 168 -13.42 -6.68 7.26
CA PRO A 168 -12.90 -7.56 6.23
C PRO A 168 -11.39 -7.40 6.04
N GLY A 169 -10.65 -8.52 6.05
CA GLY A 169 -9.19 -8.48 5.94
C GLY A 169 -8.46 -8.26 7.26
N TYR A 170 -9.15 -7.94 8.36
CA TYR A 170 -8.53 -7.56 9.65
C TYR A 170 -8.91 -8.49 10.80
N THR A 171 -9.27 -9.74 10.52
CA THR A 171 -9.57 -10.71 11.57
C THR A 171 -8.30 -11.14 12.33
N MET A 172 -8.45 -11.66 13.54
CA MET A 172 -7.33 -11.82 14.49
C MET A 172 -6.47 -13.06 14.23
N LEU A 173 -7.10 -14.22 14.01
CA LEU A 173 -6.43 -15.49 13.75
C LEU A 173 -5.68 -15.45 12.42
N GLY A 174 -6.29 -14.90 11.36
CA GLY A 174 -5.60 -14.72 10.08
C GLY A 174 -4.35 -13.86 10.22
N ARG A 175 -4.44 -12.72 10.94
CA ARG A 175 -3.29 -11.84 11.18
C ARG A 175 -2.23 -12.51 12.06
N LEU A 176 -2.64 -13.28 13.07
CA LEU A 176 -1.72 -14.03 13.91
C LEU A 176 -0.92 -15.05 13.09
N PHE A 177 -1.58 -15.79 12.19
CA PHE A 177 -0.93 -16.66 11.23
C PHE A 177 0.09 -15.89 10.38
N ALA A 178 -0.33 -14.79 9.76
CA ALA A 178 0.51 -13.97 8.89
C ALA A 178 1.74 -13.40 9.62
N TYR A 179 1.58 -12.89 10.85
CA TYR A 179 2.71 -12.45 11.66
C TYR A 179 3.69 -13.60 11.96
N GLY A 180 3.17 -14.79 12.28
CA GLY A 180 3.98 -15.99 12.47
C GLY A 180 4.82 -16.32 11.23
N TYR A 181 4.18 -16.30 10.06
CA TYR A 181 4.82 -16.53 8.76
C TYR A 181 5.91 -15.49 8.47
N ILE A 182 5.61 -14.20 8.62
CA ILE A 182 6.57 -13.10 8.41
C ILE A 182 7.78 -13.25 9.33
N ARG A 183 7.58 -13.53 10.63
CA ARG A 183 8.70 -13.77 11.55
C ARG A 183 9.52 -14.99 11.16
N GLY A 184 8.87 -16.05 10.69
CA GLY A 184 9.53 -17.24 10.15
C GLY A 184 10.46 -16.89 8.99
N LEU A 185 9.97 -16.14 8.01
CA LEU A 185 10.79 -15.66 6.90
C LEU A 185 11.92 -14.74 7.37
N LEU A 186 11.65 -13.80 8.27
CA LEU A 186 12.67 -12.90 8.83
C LEU A 186 13.79 -13.65 9.55
N HIS A 187 13.52 -14.77 10.21
CA HIS A 187 14.55 -15.58 10.88
C HIS A 187 15.23 -16.59 9.94
N GLY A 188 14.51 -17.10 8.94
CA GLY A 188 14.96 -18.17 8.06
C GLY A 188 15.66 -17.71 6.78
N THR A 189 15.68 -16.41 6.51
CA THR A 189 16.37 -15.79 5.36
C THR A 189 17.51 -14.90 5.83
#